data_AF-A0A2G8IPB7-F1
#
_entry.id   AF-A0A2G8IPB7-F1
#
_cell.length_a   1.000
_cell.length_b   1.000
_cell.length_c   1.000
_cell.angle_alpha   90.00
_cell.angle_beta   90.00
_cell.angle_gamma   90.00
#
_symmetry.space_group_name_H-M   'P 1'
#
loop_
_entity.id
_entity.type
_entity.pdbx_description
1 polymer ?
#
loop_
_entity_poly.entity_id
_entity_poly.type
_entity_poly.pdbx_seq_one_letter_code
_entity_poly.pdbx_strand_id
1 'polypeptide(L)'
;MEIKEPKPFEVNDKAHADLFNDMVKVLLENDTGLLEQLTNHTNDTRPHISEAEKKKWNDSQSYKITADNGNQLINVQANARIFDAIKDKGTCTFYAAAGVEDSPTPTNVSIRGLQTVGEENIGSGFAIDSSGNAYFFSYNAGHTSMTWTKLPTESDKKRWDNGQLIKITQDNGKPFYHGFASETDYNTLTQTGMYLIYNPGVNGPPSFNLVFLLVMSYGNTLIQIAYESVYGKNTYFRVRKQDAETWTPWEKQITLSDLLEGTWETPKEIKSNWKEYDPINLPVKYRKNLLGEIEIVGAVKGGILGNNPVFILPEEYRPQQAIHFVGVASSIGTPGVPQFHRTLIDKDGNVCVQSSSNNVNPTEFITFGFKFSTR
;
A
#
# COMPACT_ATOMS: atom_id res chain seq x y z
N MET A 1 -15.60 81.83 15.09
CA MET A 1 -17.08 81.85 15.10
C MET A 1 -17.49 82.17 16.53
N GLU A 2 -18.49 83.02 16.74
CA GLU A 2 -18.91 83.44 18.09
C GLU A 2 -20.32 82.89 18.34
N ILE A 3 -20.47 82.09 19.41
CA ILE A 3 -21.77 81.52 19.80
C ILE A 3 -22.54 82.61 20.54
N LYS A 4 -23.79 82.85 20.13
CA LYS A 4 -24.66 83.83 20.78
C LYS A 4 -25.51 83.14 21.84
N GLU A 5 -25.44 83.62 23.08
CA GLU A 5 -26.31 83.15 24.16
C GLU A 5 -27.63 83.93 24.16
N PRO A 6 -28.77 83.29 23.84
CA PRO A 6 -30.07 83.93 23.93
C PRO A 6 -30.45 84.19 25.40
N LYS A 7 -31.27 85.22 25.62
CA LYS A 7 -31.81 85.50 26.96
C LYS A 7 -32.75 84.38 27.42
N PRO A 8 -32.85 84.11 28.74
CA PRO A 8 -33.81 83.16 29.26
C PRO A 8 -35.24 83.50 28.83
N PHE A 9 -36.00 82.49 28.45
CA PHE A 9 -37.42 82.64 28.15
C PHE A 9 -38.22 82.68 29.46
N GLU A 10 -39.00 83.75 29.66
CA GLU A 10 -39.77 83.99 30.88
C GLU A 10 -41.26 84.11 30.57
N VAL A 11 -42.08 83.24 31.16
CA VAL A 11 -43.55 83.28 31.10
C VAL A 11 -44.16 82.87 32.44
N ASN A 12 -45.45 83.15 32.64
CA ASN A 12 -46.17 82.82 33.88
C ASN A 12 -46.21 81.31 34.17
N ASP A 13 -46.16 80.47 33.13
CA ASP A 13 -46.05 79.01 33.28
C ASP A 13 -44.58 78.59 33.39
N LYS A 14 -44.13 78.49 34.65
CA LYS A 14 -42.75 78.22 34.98
C LYS A 14 -42.27 76.84 34.50
N ALA A 15 -43.12 75.81 34.50
CA ALA A 15 -42.69 74.46 34.14
C ALA A 15 -42.33 74.34 32.66
N HIS A 16 -43.10 74.98 31.77
CA HIS A 16 -42.80 75.02 30.34
C HIS A 16 -41.63 75.96 30.01
N ALA A 17 -41.49 77.07 30.75
CA ALA A 17 -40.35 77.97 30.62
C ALA A 17 -39.03 77.25 30.98
N ASP A 18 -39.02 76.52 32.10
CA ASP A 18 -37.86 75.77 32.57
C ASP A 18 -37.46 74.67 31.55
N LEU A 19 -38.42 73.90 31.02
CA LEU A 19 -38.14 72.86 30.01
C LEU A 19 -37.54 73.44 28.72
N PHE A 20 -38.06 74.58 28.25
CA PHE A 20 -37.52 75.26 27.06
C PHE A 20 -36.11 75.80 27.32
N ASN A 21 -35.88 76.43 28.47
CA ASN A 21 -34.55 76.95 28.84
C ASN A 21 -33.53 75.80 29.03
N ASP A 22 -33.94 74.66 29.58
CA ASP A 22 -33.10 73.47 29.69
C ASP A 22 -32.72 72.90 28.31
N MET A 23 -33.66 72.86 27.36
CA MET A 23 -33.36 72.46 25.98
C MET A 23 -32.38 73.45 25.32
N VAL A 24 -32.59 74.77 25.49
CA VAL A 24 -31.69 75.80 24.97
C VAL A 24 -30.29 75.65 25.57
N LYS A 25 -30.19 75.32 26.85
CA LYS A 25 -28.92 75.06 27.53
C LYS A 25 -28.18 73.86 26.92
N VAL A 26 -28.88 72.74 26.68
CA VAL A 26 -28.30 71.57 26.01
C VAL A 26 -27.82 71.91 24.59
N LEU A 27 -28.57 72.74 23.85
CA LEU A 27 -28.15 73.20 22.53
C LEU A 27 -26.88 74.05 22.58
N LEU A 28 -26.79 74.98 23.54
CA LEU A 28 -25.59 75.80 23.74
C LEU A 28 -24.37 74.96 24.15
N GLU A 29 -24.55 73.97 25.02
CA GLU A 29 -23.48 73.04 25.41
C GLU A 29 -22.99 72.24 24.20
N ASN A 30 -23.91 71.74 23.36
CA ASN A 30 -23.57 71.02 22.13
C ASN A 30 -22.84 71.92 21.13
N ASP A 31 -23.33 73.13 20.88
CA ASP A 31 -22.72 74.09 19.95
C ASP A 31 -21.33 74.51 20.42
N THR A 32 -21.15 74.70 21.73
CA THR A 32 -19.86 75.03 22.33
C THR A 32 -18.89 73.87 22.18
N GLY A 33 -19.33 72.64 22.48
CA GLY A 33 -18.52 71.43 22.28
C GLY A 33 -18.13 71.22 20.80
N LEU A 34 -19.04 71.47 19.86
CA LEU A 34 -18.77 71.41 18.42
C LEU A 34 -17.76 72.48 17.98
N LEU A 35 -17.90 73.71 18.49
CA LEU A 35 -16.97 74.79 18.17
C LEU A 35 -15.56 74.49 18.71
N GLU A 36 -15.46 73.94 19.92
CA GLU A 36 -14.19 73.52 20.49
C GLU A 36 -13.54 72.42 19.65
N GLN A 37 -14.30 71.39 19.25
CA GLN A 37 -13.81 70.32 18.38
C GLN A 37 -13.34 70.85 17.02
N LEU A 38 -14.12 71.74 16.38
CA LEU A 38 -13.75 72.34 15.10
C LEU A 38 -12.51 73.24 15.22
N THR A 39 -12.40 73.99 16.30
CA THR A 39 -11.23 74.85 16.57
C THR A 39 -9.98 73.99 16.78
N ASN A 40 -10.10 72.92 17.56
CA ASN A 40 -9.02 71.96 17.75
C ASN A 40 -8.62 71.27 16.45
N HIS A 41 -9.58 70.90 15.59
CA HIS A 41 -9.32 70.31 14.27
C HIS A 41 -8.66 71.31 13.31
N THR A 42 -9.15 72.56 13.27
CA THR A 42 -8.62 73.62 12.38
C THR A 42 -7.21 74.03 12.79
N ASN A 43 -6.91 74.04 14.09
CA ASN A 43 -5.59 74.35 14.63
C ASN A 43 -4.66 73.11 14.67
N ASP A 44 -5.14 71.90 14.38
CA ASP A 44 -4.28 70.73 14.22
C ASP A 44 -3.46 70.88 12.94
N THR A 45 -2.18 71.18 13.10
CA THR A 45 -1.24 71.36 11.99
C THR A 45 -0.78 70.03 11.40
N ARG A 46 -1.20 68.89 11.96
CA ARG A 46 -0.96 67.57 11.38
C ARG A 46 -1.99 67.34 10.26
N PRO A 47 -1.57 67.32 8.99
CA PRO A 47 -2.49 67.00 7.91
C PRO A 47 -3.03 65.58 8.10
N HIS A 48 -4.34 65.37 7.93
CA HIS A 48 -4.95 64.02 7.90
C HIS A 48 -4.25 63.11 6.88
N ILE A 49 -3.74 63.73 5.82
CA ILE A 49 -2.82 63.14 4.83
C ILE A 49 -2.15 64.30 4.08
N SER A 50 -0.83 64.27 3.95
CA SER A 50 -0.08 65.28 3.20
C SER A 50 -0.18 65.05 1.68
N GLU A 51 0.08 66.09 0.87
CA GLU A 51 0.23 65.92 -0.58
C GLU A 51 1.36 64.95 -0.95
N ALA A 52 2.43 64.94 -0.16
CA ALA A 52 3.53 63.99 -0.30
C ALA A 52 3.08 62.54 -0.07
N GLU A 53 2.22 62.29 0.92
CA GLU A 53 1.64 60.96 1.17
C GLU A 53 0.65 60.54 0.08
N LYS A 54 -0.22 61.45 -0.39
CA LYS A 54 -1.09 61.19 -1.55
C LYS A 54 -0.26 60.83 -2.78
N LYS A 55 0.81 61.60 -3.05
CA LYS A 55 1.73 61.34 -4.16
C LYS A 55 2.42 59.99 -3.98
N LYS A 56 2.93 59.67 -2.79
CA LYS A 56 3.55 58.37 -2.48
C LYS A 56 2.59 57.21 -2.71
N TRP A 57 1.33 57.34 -2.34
CA TRP A 57 0.31 56.30 -2.58
C TRP A 57 -0.03 56.18 -4.06
N ASN A 58 -0.17 57.30 -4.77
CA ASN A 58 -0.41 57.29 -6.21
C ASN A 58 0.78 56.68 -6.99
N ASP A 59 2.01 56.87 -6.50
CA ASP A 59 3.23 56.31 -7.07
C ASP A 59 3.52 54.87 -6.58
N SER A 60 2.73 54.34 -5.63
CA SER A 60 3.02 53.07 -4.94
C SER A 60 2.96 51.84 -5.84
N GLN A 61 2.16 51.90 -6.92
CA GLN A 61 2.18 50.88 -7.97
C GLN A 61 3.00 51.37 -9.16
N SER A 62 4.32 51.15 -9.10
CA SER A 62 5.25 51.62 -10.13
C SER A 62 5.20 50.83 -11.45
N TYR A 63 4.46 49.70 -11.49
CA TYR A 63 4.23 48.88 -12.68
C TYR A 63 2.75 48.51 -12.80
N LYS A 64 2.10 48.85 -13.92
CA LYS A 64 0.67 48.56 -14.11
C LYS A 64 0.44 47.05 -14.29
N ILE A 65 -0.39 46.43 -13.44
CA ILE A 65 -0.70 44.97 -13.48
C ILE A 65 -2.11 44.64 -14.01
N THR A 66 -3.02 45.61 -13.99
CA THR A 66 -4.42 45.57 -14.45
C THR A 66 -4.75 46.84 -15.24
N ALA A 67 -5.85 46.84 -15.99
CA ALA A 67 -6.37 48.06 -16.57
C ALA A 67 -6.98 48.99 -15.50
N ASP A 68 -7.06 50.29 -15.80
CA ASP A 68 -7.54 51.32 -14.85
C ASP A 68 -9.04 51.17 -14.50
N ASN A 69 -9.79 50.41 -15.28
CA ASN A 69 -11.18 50.06 -15.03
C ASN A 69 -11.36 48.75 -14.24
N GLY A 70 -10.28 48.18 -13.70
CA GLY A 70 -10.31 46.92 -12.95
C GLY A 70 -10.34 45.66 -13.82
N ASN A 71 -10.26 45.79 -15.16
CA ASN A 71 -10.15 44.63 -16.05
C ASN A 71 -8.70 44.13 -16.17
N GLN A 72 -8.53 43.04 -16.93
CA GLN A 72 -7.21 42.55 -17.31
C GLN A 72 -6.38 43.63 -18.02
N LEU A 73 -5.06 43.58 -17.84
CA LEU A 73 -4.13 44.48 -18.53
C LEU A 73 -3.99 44.12 -20.02
N ILE A 74 -3.91 42.83 -20.33
CA ILE A 74 -3.61 42.32 -21.67
C ILE A 74 -4.81 41.55 -22.22
N ASN A 75 -5.23 41.87 -23.44
CA ASN A 75 -6.33 41.19 -24.12
C ASN A 75 -5.81 40.45 -25.36
N VAL A 76 -5.77 39.12 -25.29
CA VAL A 76 -5.25 38.24 -26.35
C VAL A 76 -6.41 37.80 -27.24
N GLN A 77 -6.36 38.22 -28.50
CA GLN A 77 -7.39 37.94 -29.50
C GLN A 77 -7.38 36.47 -29.94
N ALA A 78 -8.49 36.00 -30.51
CA ALA A 78 -8.53 34.69 -31.16
C ALA A 78 -7.45 34.58 -32.25
N ASN A 79 -6.83 33.40 -32.38
CA ASN A 79 -5.69 33.13 -33.28
C ASN A 79 -4.38 33.88 -32.95
N ALA A 80 -4.30 34.56 -31.80
CA ALA A 80 -3.04 35.04 -31.26
C ALA A 80 -2.47 34.03 -30.23
N ARG A 81 -1.30 34.34 -29.68
CA ARG A 81 -0.59 33.53 -28.69
C ARG A 81 -0.45 34.31 -27.39
N ILE A 82 -0.81 33.69 -26.26
CA ILE A 82 -0.64 34.21 -24.90
C ILE A 82 0.85 34.46 -24.65
N PHE A 83 1.71 33.52 -25.07
CA PHE A 83 3.16 33.59 -24.85
C PHE A 83 3.73 34.90 -25.42
N ASP A 84 3.44 35.20 -26.69
CA ASP A 84 3.94 36.41 -27.32
C ASP A 84 3.37 37.70 -26.72
N ALA A 85 2.18 37.63 -26.11
CA ALA A 85 1.56 38.78 -25.46
C ALA A 85 2.17 39.12 -24.08
N ILE A 86 2.71 38.13 -23.36
CA ILE A 86 3.15 38.30 -21.96
C ILE A 86 4.65 38.05 -21.72
N LYS A 87 5.39 37.45 -22.67
CA LYS A 87 6.78 37.00 -22.47
C LYS A 87 7.79 38.10 -22.12
N ASP A 88 7.52 39.34 -22.52
CA ASP A 88 8.38 40.51 -22.27
C ASP A 88 7.76 41.46 -21.24
N LYS A 89 6.84 40.95 -20.43
CA LYS A 89 6.12 41.71 -19.39
C LYS A 89 6.52 41.21 -18.00
N GLY A 90 6.40 42.11 -17.03
CA GLY A 90 6.49 41.76 -15.62
C GLY A 90 5.24 41.01 -15.16
N THR A 91 4.92 41.14 -13.88
CA THR A 91 3.63 40.70 -13.34
C THR A 91 2.48 41.35 -14.12
N CYS A 92 1.57 40.59 -14.71
CA CYS A 92 0.46 41.16 -15.48
C CYS A 92 -0.75 40.24 -15.52
N THR A 93 -1.93 40.83 -15.58
CA THR A 93 -3.19 40.10 -15.82
C THR A 93 -3.52 40.05 -17.30
N PHE A 94 -4.10 38.93 -17.74
CA PHE A 94 -4.54 38.77 -19.11
C PHE A 94 -5.89 38.08 -19.21
N TYR A 95 -6.56 38.34 -20.33
CA TYR A 95 -7.69 37.59 -20.85
C TYR A 95 -7.30 37.05 -22.21
N ALA A 96 -7.49 35.76 -22.41
CA ALA A 96 -7.37 35.11 -23.71
C ALA A 96 -8.75 34.69 -24.19
N ALA A 97 -9.12 35.18 -25.37
CA ALA A 97 -10.37 34.80 -26.02
C ALA A 97 -10.40 33.29 -26.36
N ALA A 98 -11.60 32.76 -26.58
CA ALA A 98 -11.74 31.44 -27.18
C ALA A 98 -11.00 31.39 -28.54
N GLY A 99 -10.26 30.32 -28.79
CA GLY A 99 -9.52 30.11 -30.05
C GLY A 99 -8.13 30.74 -30.08
N VAL A 100 -7.61 31.16 -28.93
CA VAL A 100 -6.18 31.49 -28.75
C VAL A 100 -5.33 30.22 -28.90
N GLU A 101 -4.27 30.29 -29.68
CA GLU A 101 -3.55 29.12 -30.23
C GLU A 101 -2.86 28.27 -29.15
N ASP A 102 -2.21 28.91 -28.19
CA ASP A 102 -1.43 28.29 -27.13
C ASP A 102 -2.19 28.24 -25.80
N SER A 103 -3.52 28.31 -25.84
CA SER A 103 -4.40 28.11 -24.69
C SER A 103 -4.46 26.61 -24.30
N PRO A 104 -4.47 26.25 -23.00
CA PRO A 104 -4.57 24.86 -22.56
C PRO A 104 -6.01 24.33 -22.55
N THR A 105 -6.95 25.13 -23.03
CA THR A 105 -8.40 24.85 -23.00
C THR A 105 -8.92 24.55 -24.40
N PRO A 106 -10.09 23.89 -24.54
CA PRO A 106 -10.73 23.70 -25.83
C PRO A 106 -10.93 25.03 -26.59
N THR A 107 -10.97 24.97 -27.92
CA THR A 107 -10.98 26.16 -28.79
C THR A 107 -12.18 27.09 -28.59
N ASN A 108 -13.26 26.63 -27.96
CA ASN A 108 -14.45 27.43 -27.65
C ASN A 108 -14.43 28.01 -26.22
N VAL A 109 -13.33 27.89 -25.48
CA VAL A 109 -13.22 28.30 -24.07
C VAL A 109 -12.23 29.45 -23.93
N SER A 110 -12.65 30.51 -23.24
CA SER A 110 -11.77 31.62 -22.84
C SER A 110 -11.10 31.33 -21.50
N ILE A 111 -9.91 31.89 -21.31
CA ILE A 111 -9.15 31.76 -20.06
C ILE A 111 -8.71 33.13 -19.54
N ARG A 112 -8.64 33.29 -18.21
CA ARG A 112 -8.15 34.49 -17.54
C ARG A 112 -6.97 34.12 -16.67
N GLY A 113 -5.91 34.90 -16.70
CA GLY A 113 -4.71 34.56 -15.94
C GLY A 113 -3.94 35.75 -15.42
N LEU A 114 -2.97 35.40 -14.58
CA LEU A 114 -2.00 36.29 -13.98
C LEU A 114 -0.62 35.66 -14.20
N GLN A 115 0.24 36.37 -14.89
CA GLN A 115 1.68 36.18 -14.77
C GLN A 115 2.10 36.73 -13.42
N THR A 116 2.57 35.86 -12.52
CA THR A 116 2.95 36.25 -11.16
C THR A 116 4.29 36.96 -11.15
N VAL A 117 5.22 36.51 -11.99
CA VAL A 117 6.52 37.14 -12.24
C VAL A 117 6.89 36.91 -13.69
N GLY A 118 7.49 37.92 -14.31
CA GLY A 118 8.01 37.84 -15.67
C GLY A 118 9.23 38.73 -15.83
N GLU A 119 10.19 38.21 -16.57
CA GLU A 119 11.36 38.89 -17.12
C GLU A 119 11.38 38.62 -18.62
N GLU A 120 12.32 39.21 -19.36
CA GLU A 120 12.46 38.97 -20.79
C GLU A 120 12.61 37.47 -21.10
N ASN A 121 11.56 36.87 -21.68
CA ASN A 121 11.45 35.45 -22.00
C ASN A 121 11.55 34.47 -20.83
N ILE A 122 11.34 34.90 -19.58
CA ILE A 122 11.24 34.01 -18.41
C ILE A 122 10.00 34.39 -17.62
N GLY A 123 9.13 33.43 -17.29
CA GLY A 123 7.94 33.76 -16.53
C GLY A 123 7.16 32.56 -16.05
N SER A 124 6.29 32.82 -15.07
CA SER A 124 5.35 31.84 -14.56
C SER A 124 4.06 32.49 -14.08
N GLY A 125 3.01 31.70 -13.99
CA GLY A 125 1.74 32.20 -13.52
C GLY A 125 0.65 31.15 -13.51
N PHE A 126 -0.58 31.62 -13.32
CA PHE A 126 -1.76 30.79 -13.24
C PHE A 126 -2.87 31.36 -14.10
N ALA A 127 -3.72 30.49 -14.62
CA ALA A 127 -4.90 30.86 -15.37
C ALA A 127 -6.07 29.94 -15.06
N ILE A 128 -7.28 30.48 -15.12
CA ILE A 128 -8.53 29.78 -14.81
C ILE A 128 -9.48 29.96 -16.00
N ASP A 129 -10.06 28.85 -16.44
CA ASP A 129 -11.05 28.87 -17.52
C ASP A 129 -12.46 29.20 -17.01
N SER A 130 -13.40 29.41 -17.94
CA SER A 130 -14.80 29.71 -17.59
C SER A 130 -15.53 28.61 -16.81
N SER A 131 -14.99 27.39 -16.73
CA SER A 131 -15.54 26.25 -15.98
C SER A 131 -14.84 26.04 -14.63
N GLY A 132 -13.88 26.89 -14.26
CA GLY A 132 -13.13 26.80 -13.01
C GLY A 132 -11.95 25.81 -13.05
N ASN A 133 -11.58 25.28 -14.23
CA ASN A 133 -10.33 24.53 -14.33
C ASN A 133 -9.16 25.49 -14.20
N ALA A 134 -8.25 25.21 -13.28
CA ALA A 134 -7.05 26.00 -13.05
C ALA A 134 -5.83 25.36 -13.71
N TYR A 135 -4.94 26.21 -14.20
CA TYR A 135 -3.73 25.83 -14.90
C TYR A 135 -2.57 26.66 -14.36
N PHE A 136 -1.44 26.02 -14.12
CA PHE A 136 -0.15 26.68 -13.95
C PHE A 136 0.56 26.74 -15.30
N PHE A 137 1.29 27.82 -15.56
CA PHE A 137 2.19 27.91 -16.70
C PHE A 137 3.58 28.38 -16.30
N SER A 138 4.57 27.96 -17.08
CA SER A 138 5.92 28.51 -17.01
C SER A 138 6.61 28.48 -18.38
N TYR A 139 7.58 29.38 -18.55
CA TYR A 139 8.47 29.42 -19.69
C TYR A 139 9.83 30.02 -19.26
N ASN A 140 10.90 29.64 -19.96
CA ASN A 140 12.27 30.05 -19.68
C ASN A 140 12.93 30.62 -20.94
N ALA A 141 14.10 31.24 -20.75
CA ALA A 141 14.88 31.82 -21.83
C ALA A 141 15.12 30.80 -22.96
N GLY A 142 14.83 31.20 -24.19
CA GLY A 142 14.93 30.34 -25.38
C GLY A 142 13.69 29.49 -25.68
N HIS A 143 12.67 29.48 -24.82
CA HIS A 143 11.38 28.87 -25.17
C HIS A 143 10.64 29.73 -26.20
N THR A 144 9.91 29.08 -27.11
CA THR A 144 9.04 29.74 -28.10
C THR A 144 7.55 29.60 -27.78
N SER A 145 7.23 28.96 -26.65
CA SER A 145 5.88 28.73 -26.13
C SER A 145 5.92 28.51 -24.62
N MET A 146 4.77 28.58 -23.94
CA MET A 146 4.65 28.24 -22.53
C MET A 146 4.18 26.80 -22.31
N THR A 147 4.65 26.20 -21.21
CA THR A 147 4.22 24.87 -20.78
C THR A 147 3.06 24.99 -19.80
N TRP A 148 1.93 24.35 -20.10
CA TRP A 148 0.76 24.35 -19.25
C TRP A 148 0.64 23.07 -18.44
N THR A 149 0.36 23.21 -17.14
CA THR A 149 0.06 22.11 -16.23
C THR A 149 -1.31 22.33 -15.62
N LYS A 150 -2.26 21.43 -15.88
CA LYS A 150 -3.58 21.48 -15.24
C LYS A 150 -3.45 21.15 -13.76
N LEU A 151 -4.03 21.99 -12.90
CA LEU A 151 -4.10 21.74 -11.45
C LEU A 151 -5.23 20.76 -11.12
N PRO A 152 -5.09 19.95 -10.05
CA PRO A 152 -6.10 18.97 -9.67
C PRO A 152 -7.48 19.59 -9.46
N THR A 153 -8.50 18.98 -10.06
CA THR A 153 -9.91 19.37 -9.90
C THR A 153 -10.56 18.67 -8.72
N GLU A 154 -11.75 19.12 -8.34
CA GLU A 154 -12.59 18.40 -7.36
C GLU A 154 -12.95 16.98 -7.84
N SER A 155 -13.15 16.79 -9.15
CA SER A 155 -13.33 15.45 -9.72
C SER A 155 -12.09 14.56 -9.60
N ASP A 156 -10.88 15.12 -9.70
CA ASP A 156 -9.64 14.36 -9.52
C ASP A 156 -9.49 13.92 -8.07
N LYS A 157 -9.74 14.81 -7.11
CA LYS A 157 -9.75 14.47 -5.68
C LYS A 157 -10.75 13.36 -5.37
N LYS A 158 -12.00 13.51 -5.81
CA LYS A 158 -13.04 12.49 -5.65
C LYS A 158 -12.64 11.14 -6.27
N ARG A 159 -12.00 11.15 -7.45
CA ARG A 159 -11.50 9.93 -8.07
C ARG A 159 -10.41 9.26 -7.24
N TRP A 160 -9.47 10.04 -6.69
CA TRP A 160 -8.40 9.52 -5.83
C TRP A 160 -8.95 8.96 -4.53
N ASP A 161 -9.89 9.66 -3.89
CA ASP A 161 -10.58 9.20 -2.68
C ASP A 161 -11.37 7.91 -2.95
N ASN A 162 -11.92 7.76 -4.16
CA ASN A 162 -12.62 6.55 -4.58
C ASN A 162 -11.69 5.41 -5.07
N GLY A 163 -10.39 5.64 -5.20
CA GLY A 163 -9.43 4.66 -5.73
C GLY A 163 -9.22 3.45 -4.80
N GLN A 164 -9.47 3.62 -3.50
CA GLN A 164 -9.50 2.55 -2.52
C GLN A 164 -10.54 2.84 -1.43
N LEU A 165 -11.77 2.39 -1.66
CA LEU A 165 -12.92 2.65 -0.79
C LEU A 165 -12.82 2.00 0.61
N ILE A 166 -11.95 1.00 0.76
CA ILE A 166 -11.78 0.24 2.01
C ILE A 166 -10.29 0.08 2.34
N LYS A 167 -9.93 0.37 3.59
CA LYS A 167 -8.58 0.20 4.11
C LYS A 167 -8.21 -1.29 4.14
N ILE A 168 -7.05 -1.63 3.59
CA ILE A 168 -6.45 -2.97 3.72
C ILE A 168 -5.40 -3.03 4.86
N THR A 169 -5.03 -1.88 5.42
CA THR A 169 -4.11 -1.69 6.56
C THR A 169 -4.58 -0.56 7.45
N GLN A 170 -3.93 -0.37 8.59
CA GLN A 170 -4.02 0.86 9.39
C GLN A 170 -3.39 2.06 8.67
N ASP A 171 -3.68 3.29 9.14
CA ASP A 171 -3.14 4.53 8.56
C ASP A 171 -1.62 4.70 8.72
N ASN A 172 -1.03 3.94 9.62
CA ASN A 172 0.42 3.85 9.82
C ASN A 172 1.09 2.80 8.90
N GLY A 173 0.33 2.18 7.98
CA GLY A 173 0.79 1.13 7.07
C GLY A 173 0.90 -0.27 7.69
N LYS A 174 0.59 -0.45 8.98
CA LYS A 174 0.63 -1.77 9.65
C LYS A 174 -0.63 -2.59 9.35
N PRO A 175 -0.54 -3.94 9.41
CA PRO A 175 -1.73 -4.79 9.41
C PRO A 175 -2.69 -4.44 10.55
N PHE A 176 -3.96 -4.78 10.39
CA PHE A 176 -4.93 -4.72 11.48
C PHE A 176 -4.52 -5.66 12.60
N TYR A 177 -4.18 -5.10 13.76
CA TYR A 177 -3.62 -5.85 14.88
C TYR A 177 -4.72 -6.42 15.79
N HIS A 178 -4.71 -7.74 15.96
CA HIS A 178 -5.50 -8.48 16.95
C HIS A 178 -4.56 -9.03 18.02
N GLY A 179 -4.47 -8.32 19.15
CA GLY A 179 -3.52 -8.63 20.22
C GLY A 179 -3.97 -9.73 21.18
N PHE A 180 -3.16 -10.01 22.19
CA PHE A 180 -3.42 -11.04 23.22
C PHE A 180 -4.55 -10.69 24.21
N ALA A 181 -5.05 -9.46 24.19
CA ALA A 181 -6.10 -8.99 25.12
C ALA A 181 -7.51 -9.52 24.79
N SER A 182 -7.70 -10.08 23.59
CA SER A 182 -8.98 -10.61 23.14
C SER A 182 -8.77 -11.82 22.24
N GLU A 183 -9.63 -12.83 22.37
CA GLU A 183 -9.67 -13.96 21.45
C GLU A 183 -10.16 -13.51 20.07
N THR A 184 -9.45 -13.93 19.01
CA THR A 184 -9.84 -13.64 17.63
C THR A 184 -10.61 -14.80 17.06
N ASP A 185 -11.85 -14.59 16.63
CA ASP A 185 -12.53 -15.56 15.78
C ASP A 185 -12.22 -15.28 14.31
N TYR A 186 -11.47 -16.20 13.70
CA TYR A 186 -11.09 -16.11 12.29
C TYR A 186 -12.32 -16.10 11.36
N ASN A 187 -13.46 -16.65 11.78
CA ASN A 187 -14.69 -16.64 10.97
C ASN A 187 -15.31 -15.24 10.86
N THR A 188 -15.01 -14.33 11.77
CA THR A 188 -15.50 -12.94 11.73
C THR A 188 -14.66 -12.03 10.82
N LEU A 189 -13.43 -12.44 10.49
CA LEU A 189 -12.49 -11.68 9.65
C LEU A 189 -12.84 -11.86 8.16
N THR A 190 -13.88 -11.16 7.73
CA THR A 190 -14.51 -11.33 6.41
C THR A 190 -14.25 -10.18 5.44
N GLN A 191 -13.71 -9.07 5.94
CA GLN A 191 -13.38 -7.89 5.15
C GLN A 191 -12.02 -8.06 4.47
N THR A 192 -11.89 -7.59 3.24
CA THR A 192 -10.59 -7.59 2.55
C THR A 192 -9.58 -6.77 3.35
N GLY A 193 -8.43 -7.36 3.67
CA GLY A 193 -7.40 -6.70 4.45
C GLY A 193 -6.23 -7.59 4.86
N MET A 194 -5.21 -6.96 5.41
CA MET A 194 -4.06 -7.61 6.03
C MET A 194 -4.18 -7.49 7.55
N TYR A 195 -4.10 -8.62 8.23
CA TYR A 195 -4.25 -8.71 9.69
C TYR A 195 -3.01 -9.35 10.30
N LEU A 196 -2.66 -8.90 11.51
CA LEU A 196 -1.70 -9.58 12.37
C LEU A 196 -2.46 -10.11 13.58
N ILE A 197 -2.58 -11.42 13.68
CA ILE A 197 -3.27 -12.10 14.78
C ILE A 197 -2.20 -12.63 15.72
N TYR A 198 -2.15 -12.03 16.90
CA TYR A 198 -1.15 -12.27 17.94
C TYR A 198 -1.80 -12.91 19.17
N ASN A 199 -2.63 -13.92 18.91
CA ASN A 199 -3.29 -14.78 19.88
C ASN A 199 -3.69 -16.09 19.18
N PRO A 200 -3.89 -17.21 19.91
CA PRO A 200 -4.27 -18.49 19.31
C PRO A 200 -5.55 -18.39 18.46
N GLY A 201 -6.51 -17.58 18.91
CA GLY A 201 -7.82 -17.43 18.31
C GLY A 201 -8.62 -18.74 18.25
N VAL A 202 -9.82 -18.64 17.68
CA VAL A 202 -10.69 -19.78 17.40
C VAL A 202 -10.94 -19.88 15.90
N ASN A 203 -11.17 -21.10 15.41
CA ASN A 203 -11.31 -21.39 13.98
C ASN A 203 -10.07 -21.01 13.15
N GLY A 204 -8.91 -20.85 13.79
CA GLY A 204 -7.64 -20.54 13.15
C GLY A 204 -6.96 -21.76 12.51
N PRO A 205 -5.80 -21.54 11.86
CA PRO A 205 -5.01 -22.62 11.27
C PRO A 205 -4.47 -23.59 12.34
N PRO A 206 -4.21 -24.86 11.98
CA PRO A 206 -4.00 -25.93 12.96
C PRO A 206 -2.64 -25.94 13.67
N SER A 207 -1.61 -25.23 13.19
CA SER A 207 -0.23 -25.48 13.63
C SER A 207 0.55 -24.27 14.17
N PHE A 208 -0.07 -23.09 14.33
CA PHE A 208 0.61 -21.92 14.90
C PHE A 208 -0.38 -20.83 15.36
N ASN A 209 0.04 -20.07 16.38
CA ASN A 209 -0.81 -19.09 17.08
C ASN A 209 -0.49 -17.63 16.71
N LEU A 210 0.52 -17.38 15.89
CA LEU A 210 0.88 -16.04 15.43
C LEU A 210 0.87 -16.00 13.91
N VAL A 211 -0.02 -15.18 13.36
CA VAL A 211 -0.42 -15.26 11.96
C VAL A 211 -0.43 -13.89 11.30
N PHE A 212 0.23 -13.76 10.16
CA PHE A 212 -0.18 -12.75 9.18
C PHE A 212 -1.29 -13.34 8.33
N LEU A 213 -2.50 -12.78 8.44
CA LEU A 213 -3.67 -13.23 7.70
C LEU A 213 -3.98 -12.26 6.58
N LEU A 214 -4.04 -12.77 5.35
CA LEU A 214 -4.61 -12.07 4.21
C LEU A 214 -6.04 -12.54 4.00
N VAL A 215 -6.97 -11.59 3.92
CA VAL A 215 -8.37 -11.85 3.56
C VAL A 215 -8.64 -11.20 2.21
N MET A 216 -9.12 -11.98 1.25
CA MET A 216 -9.58 -11.49 -0.05
C MET A 216 -11.05 -11.85 -0.21
N SER A 217 -11.91 -10.83 -0.12
CA SER A 217 -13.36 -10.96 -0.07
C SER A 217 -14.04 -10.57 -1.37
N TYR A 218 -14.97 -11.39 -1.83
CA TYR A 218 -15.85 -11.17 -2.98
C TYR A 218 -17.31 -11.49 -2.58
N GLY A 219 -17.95 -10.52 -1.93
CA GLY A 219 -19.29 -10.70 -1.38
C GLY A 219 -19.30 -11.75 -0.27
N ASN A 220 -20.06 -12.83 -0.45
CA ASN A 220 -20.15 -13.91 0.53
C ASN A 220 -18.97 -14.88 0.47
N THR A 221 -18.35 -15.01 -0.70
CA THR A 221 -17.21 -15.89 -0.93
C THR A 221 -15.93 -15.14 -0.61
N LEU A 222 -15.06 -15.74 0.17
CA LEU A 222 -13.75 -15.14 0.46
C LEU A 222 -12.72 -16.21 0.72
N ILE A 223 -11.46 -15.86 0.52
CA ILE A 223 -10.31 -16.69 0.89
C ILE A 223 -9.55 -16.04 2.03
N GLN A 224 -9.12 -16.88 2.97
CA GLN A 224 -8.18 -16.55 4.02
C GLN A 224 -6.87 -17.27 3.76
N ILE A 225 -5.75 -16.56 3.80
CA ILE A 225 -4.41 -17.12 3.69
C ILE A 225 -3.63 -16.72 4.95
N ALA A 226 -3.19 -17.71 5.71
CA ALA A 226 -2.51 -17.57 6.98
C ALA A 226 -1.03 -17.92 6.81
N TYR A 227 -0.15 -16.93 7.02
CA TYR A 227 1.29 -17.11 7.07
C TYR A 227 1.75 -17.20 8.52
N GLU A 228 2.52 -18.22 8.84
CA GLU A 228 3.21 -18.33 10.13
C GLU A 228 4.20 -17.18 10.30
N SER A 229 4.05 -16.39 11.36
CA SER A 229 4.88 -15.19 11.55
C SER A 229 6.23 -15.45 12.22
N VAL A 230 6.46 -16.64 12.79
CA VAL A 230 7.66 -16.93 13.61
C VAL A 230 8.80 -17.48 12.78
N TYR A 231 8.61 -18.64 12.15
CA TYR A 231 9.64 -19.28 11.35
C TYR A 231 9.39 -19.19 9.84
N GLY A 232 8.20 -18.73 9.43
CA GLY A 232 7.82 -18.61 8.02
C GLY A 232 7.80 -19.95 7.27
N LYS A 233 7.61 -21.08 7.98
CA LYS A 233 7.65 -22.42 7.38
C LYS A 233 6.29 -22.88 6.88
N ASN A 234 5.23 -22.45 7.55
CA ASN A 234 3.89 -22.93 7.27
C ASN A 234 3.01 -21.83 6.69
N THR A 235 2.28 -22.18 5.63
CA THR A 235 1.21 -21.37 5.05
C THR A 235 -0.03 -22.22 4.94
N TYR A 236 -1.18 -21.69 5.36
CA TYR A 236 -2.47 -22.34 5.23
C TYR A 236 -3.44 -21.45 4.48
N PHE A 237 -4.42 -22.05 3.82
CA PHE A 237 -5.54 -21.31 3.25
C PHE A 237 -6.86 -22.01 3.53
N ARG A 238 -7.95 -21.25 3.48
CA ARG A 238 -9.32 -21.76 3.49
C ARG A 238 -10.26 -20.80 2.77
N VAL A 239 -11.41 -21.29 2.36
CA VAL A 239 -12.42 -20.53 1.63
C VAL A 239 -13.73 -20.55 2.40
N ARG A 240 -14.40 -19.40 2.50
CA ARG A 240 -15.82 -19.32 2.86
C ARG A 240 -16.65 -19.48 1.59
N LYS A 241 -17.62 -20.38 1.60
CA LYS A 241 -18.51 -20.63 0.47
C LYS A 241 -19.51 -19.49 0.29
N GLN A 242 -20.19 -19.48 -0.85
CA GLN A 242 -21.15 -18.44 -1.23
C GLN A 242 -22.37 -18.35 -0.29
N ASP A 243 -22.65 -19.40 0.48
CA ASP A 243 -23.72 -19.46 1.49
C ASP A 243 -23.48 -18.53 2.69
N ALA A 244 -22.31 -17.89 2.78
CA ALA A 244 -21.90 -17.04 3.89
C ALA A 244 -21.86 -17.75 5.24
N GLU A 245 -21.85 -19.08 5.31
CA GLU A 245 -21.85 -19.80 6.59
C GLU A 245 -20.76 -20.86 6.61
N THR A 246 -20.58 -21.57 5.50
CA THR A 246 -19.71 -22.74 5.45
C THR A 246 -18.28 -22.35 5.12
N TRP A 247 -17.34 -22.81 5.94
CA TRP A 247 -15.91 -22.75 5.67
C TRP A 247 -15.38 -24.10 5.19
N THR A 248 -14.46 -24.09 4.24
CA THR A 248 -13.61 -25.25 3.99
C THR A 248 -12.69 -25.46 5.19
N PRO A 249 -12.17 -26.69 5.41
CA PRO A 249 -11.06 -26.87 6.33
C PRO A 249 -9.86 -26.01 5.92
N TRP A 250 -8.98 -25.74 6.88
CA TRP A 250 -7.66 -25.17 6.61
C TRP A 250 -6.78 -26.21 5.91
N GLU A 251 -6.26 -25.85 4.74
CA GLU A 251 -5.34 -26.70 3.98
C GLU A 251 -3.94 -26.09 3.98
N LYS A 252 -2.92 -26.93 4.24
CA LYS A 252 -1.51 -26.50 4.20
C LYS A 252 -1.06 -26.38 2.76
N GLN A 253 -0.44 -25.26 2.41
CA GLN A 253 0.31 -25.12 1.17
C GLN A 253 1.67 -25.81 1.32
N ILE A 254 1.89 -26.87 0.53
CA ILE A 254 3.14 -27.65 0.55
C ILE A 254 4.26 -26.92 -0.19
N THR A 255 5.44 -26.85 0.42
CA THR A 255 6.66 -26.32 -0.18
C THR A 255 7.59 -27.46 -0.64
N LEU A 256 8.59 -27.13 -1.45
CA LEU A 256 9.62 -28.12 -1.81
C LEU A 256 10.36 -28.65 -0.57
N SER A 257 10.59 -27.80 0.43
CA SER A 257 11.20 -28.21 1.69
C SER A 257 10.36 -29.27 2.39
N ASP A 258 9.03 -29.12 2.45
CA ASP A 258 8.11 -30.12 3.03
C ASP A 258 8.18 -31.48 2.30
N LEU A 259 8.49 -31.48 0.99
CA LEU A 259 8.64 -32.71 0.19
C LEU A 259 10.00 -33.40 0.41
N LEU A 260 11.01 -32.63 0.79
CA LEU A 260 12.36 -33.10 1.08
C LEU A 260 12.57 -33.45 2.56
N GLU A 261 11.68 -32.95 3.43
CA GLU A 261 11.62 -33.26 4.85
C GLU A 261 11.30 -34.76 5.09
N GLY A 262 11.90 -35.28 6.16
CA GLY A 262 11.87 -36.70 6.52
C GLY A 262 13.19 -37.10 7.14
N THR A 263 13.17 -37.49 8.42
CA THR A 263 14.36 -37.92 9.15
C THR A 263 14.81 -39.28 8.61
N TRP A 264 16.11 -39.40 8.32
CA TRP A 264 16.68 -40.70 8.00
C TRP A 264 16.75 -41.57 9.25
N GLU A 265 16.18 -42.75 9.17
CA GLU A 265 16.24 -43.77 10.20
C GLU A 265 17.12 -44.94 9.75
N THR A 266 17.82 -45.54 10.70
CA THR A 266 18.58 -46.77 10.49
C THR A 266 17.74 -47.97 10.96
N PRO A 267 17.78 -49.11 10.25
CA PRO A 267 17.14 -50.34 10.74
C PRO A 267 17.61 -50.70 12.15
N LYS A 268 16.69 -51.12 13.02
CA LYS A 268 17.01 -51.54 14.40
C LYS A 268 18.02 -52.67 14.45
N GLU A 269 17.96 -53.57 13.46
CA GLU A 269 18.87 -54.70 13.31
C GLU A 269 19.00 -55.07 11.83
N ILE A 270 20.16 -55.62 11.48
CA ILE A 270 20.39 -56.31 10.20
C ILE A 270 20.42 -57.82 10.48
N LYS A 271 19.53 -58.56 9.84
CA LYS A 271 19.21 -59.97 10.08
C LYS A 271 19.85 -60.91 9.04
N SER A 272 19.67 -62.21 9.24
CA SER A 272 19.97 -63.26 8.24
C SER A 272 21.42 -63.25 7.72
N ASN A 273 22.37 -62.98 8.63
CA ASN A 273 23.81 -62.85 8.39
C ASN A 273 24.21 -61.72 7.42
N TRP A 274 23.27 -60.86 7.03
CA TRP A 274 23.60 -59.64 6.30
C TRP A 274 24.39 -58.70 7.20
N LYS A 275 25.27 -57.92 6.57
CA LYS A 275 25.98 -56.80 7.18
C LYS A 275 25.91 -55.63 6.22
N GLU A 276 26.00 -54.41 6.74
CA GLU A 276 26.22 -53.26 5.88
C GLU A 276 27.55 -53.42 5.12
N TYR A 277 27.54 -53.06 3.84
CA TYR A 277 28.71 -53.18 2.99
C TYR A 277 29.79 -52.19 3.40
N ASP A 278 29.39 -50.92 3.52
CA ASP A 278 30.17 -49.76 3.96
C ASP A 278 29.28 -48.85 4.84
N PRO A 279 29.31 -49.01 6.16
CA PRO A 279 28.50 -48.22 7.10
C PRO A 279 28.74 -46.72 7.06
N ILE A 280 29.87 -46.26 6.51
CA ILE A 280 30.26 -44.85 6.50
C ILE A 280 29.72 -44.17 5.24
N ASN A 281 29.95 -44.78 4.07
CA ASN A 281 29.60 -44.16 2.79
C ASN A 281 28.26 -44.64 2.22
N LEU A 282 27.83 -45.88 2.55
CA LEU A 282 26.61 -46.50 2.06
C LEU A 282 25.77 -47.12 3.19
N PRO A 283 25.48 -46.39 4.29
CA PRO A 283 24.67 -46.91 5.38
C PRO A 283 23.27 -47.27 4.88
N VAL A 284 22.73 -48.37 5.38
CA VAL A 284 21.34 -48.75 5.13
C VAL A 284 20.45 -47.86 5.97
N LYS A 285 19.63 -47.08 5.29
CA LYS A 285 18.71 -46.14 5.93
C LYS A 285 17.45 -45.99 5.12
N TYR A 286 16.39 -45.59 5.80
CA TYR A 286 15.10 -45.31 5.19
C TYR A 286 14.51 -44.02 5.74
N ARG A 287 13.61 -43.40 4.98
CA ARG A 287 12.83 -42.25 5.45
C ARG A 287 11.47 -42.23 4.78
N LYS A 288 10.52 -41.52 5.41
CA LYS A 288 9.19 -41.26 4.88
C LYS A 288 9.02 -39.77 4.68
N ASN A 289 8.61 -39.34 3.49
CA ASN A 289 8.28 -37.93 3.23
C ASN A 289 6.82 -37.62 3.56
N LEU A 290 6.43 -36.34 3.46
CA LEU A 290 5.06 -35.89 3.76
C LEU A 290 3.98 -36.51 2.83
N LEU A 291 4.37 -36.96 1.63
CA LEU A 291 3.47 -37.66 0.72
C LEU A 291 3.27 -39.13 1.10
N GLY A 292 4.03 -39.64 2.06
CA GLY A 292 4.01 -41.04 2.46
C GLY A 292 4.82 -41.95 1.54
N GLU A 293 5.75 -41.38 0.75
CA GLU A 293 6.74 -42.14 0.00
C GLU A 293 7.90 -42.53 0.92
N ILE A 294 8.27 -43.80 0.85
CA ILE A 294 9.41 -44.39 1.54
C ILE A 294 10.58 -44.42 0.58
N GLU A 295 11.71 -43.91 1.03
CA GLU A 295 12.98 -44.01 0.32
C GLU A 295 13.89 -44.94 1.13
N ILE A 296 14.45 -45.96 0.48
CA ILE A 296 15.44 -46.86 1.08
C ILE A 296 16.73 -46.77 0.27
N VAL A 297 17.83 -46.51 0.97
CA VAL A 297 19.17 -46.41 0.38
C VAL A 297 20.20 -47.20 1.20
N GLY A 298 21.35 -47.49 0.60
CA GLY A 298 22.50 -48.12 1.26
C GLY A 298 22.98 -49.36 0.53
N ALA A 299 23.85 -50.14 1.16
CA ALA A 299 24.31 -51.41 0.60
C ALA A 299 24.60 -52.46 1.67
N VAL A 300 24.38 -53.74 1.34
CA VAL A 300 24.61 -54.89 2.23
C VAL A 300 25.46 -55.97 1.59
N LYS A 301 26.04 -56.86 2.43
CA LYS A 301 26.84 -58.01 2.02
C LYS A 301 26.70 -59.24 2.93
N GLY A 302 27.09 -60.41 2.40
CA GLY A 302 27.36 -61.65 3.13
C GLY A 302 26.16 -62.48 3.59
N GLY A 303 24.93 -61.98 3.48
CA GLY A 303 23.77 -62.66 4.05
C GLY A 303 23.17 -63.78 3.19
N ILE A 304 22.03 -64.30 3.65
CA ILE A 304 21.33 -65.44 3.06
C ILE A 304 20.26 -64.92 2.09
N LEU A 305 20.31 -65.39 0.83
CA LEU A 305 19.29 -65.09 -0.18
C LEU A 305 17.94 -65.78 0.12
N GLY A 306 16.88 -65.29 -0.51
CA GLY A 306 15.53 -65.83 -0.43
C GLY A 306 14.58 -64.93 0.35
N ASN A 307 13.49 -65.49 0.87
CA ASN A 307 12.53 -64.74 1.71
C ASN A 307 13.03 -64.61 3.15
N ASN A 308 14.33 -64.34 3.31
CA ASN A 308 14.98 -64.09 4.59
C ASN A 308 15.18 -62.57 4.72
N PRO A 309 14.58 -61.91 5.72
CA PRO A 309 14.67 -60.46 5.84
C PRO A 309 16.12 -60.04 6.10
N VAL A 310 16.56 -59.01 5.37
CA VAL A 310 17.74 -58.20 5.68
C VAL A 310 17.43 -57.32 6.88
N PHE A 311 16.25 -56.69 6.89
CA PHE A 311 15.70 -55.96 8.03
C PHE A 311 14.17 -55.86 7.89
N ILE A 312 13.51 -55.33 8.91
CA ILE A 312 12.05 -55.17 8.96
C ILE A 312 11.72 -53.70 9.17
N LEU A 313 10.87 -53.15 8.30
CA LEU A 313 10.35 -51.79 8.43
C LEU A 313 9.32 -51.70 9.57
N PRO A 314 9.33 -50.61 10.36
CA PRO A 314 8.25 -50.32 11.31
C PRO A 314 6.90 -50.17 10.60
N GLU A 315 5.80 -50.30 11.35
CA GLU A 315 4.44 -50.37 10.80
C GLU A 315 4.07 -49.17 9.91
N GLU A 316 4.49 -47.98 10.31
CA GLU A 316 4.26 -46.73 9.60
C GLU A 316 5.05 -46.59 8.28
N TYR A 317 6.02 -47.49 8.03
CA TYR A 317 6.84 -47.54 6.82
C TYR A 317 6.48 -48.70 5.88
N ARG A 318 5.49 -49.54 6.24
CA ARG A 318 5.13 -50.73 5.45
C ARG A 318 4.36 -50.37 4.17
N PRO A 319 4.57 -51.10 3.06
CA PRO A 319 3.77 -50.93 1.87
C PRO A 319 2.37 -51.58 2.02
N GLN A 320 1.37 -51.08 1.29
CA GLN A 320 0.01 -51.67 1.26
C GLN A 320 -0.02 -53.04 0.55
N GLN A 321 0.91 -53.27 -0.37
CA GLN A 321 1.06 -54.51 -1.11
C GLN A 321 2.53 -54.89 -1.25
N ALA A 322 2.81 -56.15 -1.54
CA ALA A 322 4.19 -56.59 -1.76
C ALA A 322 4.82 -55.88 -2.97
N ILE A 323 6.03 -55.34 -2.78
CA ILE A 323 6.76 -54.57 -3.81
C ILE A 323 8.01 -55.33 -4.17
N HIS A 324 8.33 -55.36 -5.47
CA HIS A 324 9.55 -55.96 -5.98
C HIS A 324 10.41 -54.91 -6.65
N PHE A 325 11.71 -54.98 -6.40
CA PHE A 325 12.70 -54.10 -7.00
C PHE A 325 13.85 -54.92 -7.60
N VAL A 326 14.40 -54.44 -8.71
CA VAL A 326 15.63 -54.98 -9.30
C VAL A 326 16.72 -53.93 -9.18
N GLY A 327 17.80 -54.25 -8.47
CA GLY A 327 18.91 -53.33 -8.24
C GLY A 327 20.27 -53.93 -8.64
N VAL A 328 21.34 -53.20 -8.36
CA VAL A 328 22.72 -53.59 -8.73
C VAL A 328 23.28 -54.61 -7.73
N ALA A 329 24.10 -55.55 -8.23
CA ALA A 329 24.86 -56.49 -7.42
C ALA A 329 26.37 -56.47 -7.77
N SER A 330 27.22 -57.08 -6.92
CA SER A 330 28.67 -57.20 -7.12
C SER A 330 29.04 -57.83 -8.47
N SER A 331 30.06 -57.30 -9.14
CA SER A 331 30.69 -57.92 -10.34
C SER A 331 31.86 -58.84 -10.01
N ILE A 332 32.26 -58.95 -8.75
CA ILE A 332 33.41 -59.77 -8.36
C ILE A 332 33.07 -61.25 -8.60
N GLY A 333 33.99 -61.96 -9.25
CA GLY A 333 33.79 -63.34 -9.71
C GLY A 333 33.09 -63.47 -11.07
N THR A 334 32.49 -62.41 -11.61
CA THR A 334 31.84 -62.40 -12.94
C THR A 334 32.15 -61.12 -13.75
N PRO A 335 33.44 -60.83 -14.06
CA PRO A 335 33.83 -59.59 -14.73
C PRO A 335 33.17 -59.43 -16.11
N GLY A 336 32.70 -58.21 -16.42
CA GLY A 336 32.10 -57.89 -17.72
C GLY A 336 30.65 -58.34 -17.93
N VAL A 337 30.03 -58.99 -16.93
CA VAL A 337 28.62 -59.40 -16.97
C VAL A 337 27.82 -58.48 -16.04
N PRO A 338 26.76 -57.79 -16.50
CA PRO A 338 25.89 -57.00 -15.62
C PRO A 338 25.29 -57.85 -14.51
N GLN A 339 25.42 -57.40 -13.26
CA GLN A 339 24.93 -58.13 -12.10
C GLN A 339 23.78 -57.37 -11.42
N PHE A 340 22.69 -58.09 -11.15
CA PHE A 340 21.49 -57.55 -10.55
C PHE A 340 20.95 -58.47 -9.46
N HIS A 341 20.15 -57.92 -8.57
CA HIS A 341 19.46 -58.67 -7.52
C HIS A 341 17.96 -58.36 -7.57
N ARG A 342 17.15 -59.26 -7.01
CA ARG A 342 15.73 -59.03 -6.77
C ARG A 342 15.49 -58.82 -5.28
N THR A 343 14.90 -57.70 -4.93
CA THR A 343 14.44 -57.39 -3.58
C THR A 343 12.92 -57.48 -3.52
N LEU A 344 12.39 -58.09 -2.47
CA LEU A 344 10.98 -58.08 -2.09
C LEU A 344 10.83 -57.24 -0.81
N ILE A 345 9.79 -56.43 -0.76
CA ILE A 345 9.28 -55.81 0.46
C ILE A 345 7.84 -56.29 0.61
N ASP A 346 7.58 -57.16 1.56
CA ASP A 346 6.21 -57.63 1.79
C ASP A 346 5.39 -56.63 2.62
N LYS A 347 4.09 -56.91 2.74
CA LYS A 347 3.13 -56.09 3.51
C LYS A 347 3.46 -56.01 5.01
N ASP A 348 4.25 -56.96 5.51
CA ASP A 348 4.64 -57.03 6.93
C ASP A 348 5.95 -56.24 7.17
N GLY A 349 6.51 -55.64 6.12
CA GLY A 349 7.69 -54.79 6.15
C GLY A 349 9.02 -55.54 6.00
N ASN A 350 9.00 -56.84 5.66
CA ASN A 350 10.22 -57.61 5.49
C ASN A 350 10.92 -57.21 4.20
N VAL A 351 12.12 -56.64 4.30
CA VAL A 351 12.98 -56.31 3.16
C VAL A 351 13.90 -57.50 2.90
N CYS A 352 13.63 -58.27 1.85
CA CYS A 352 14.28 -59.55 1.54
C CYS A 352 15.02 -59.48 0.20
N VAL A 353 16.30 -59.85 0.17
CA VAL A 353 17.03 -60.04 -1.10
C VAL A 353 16.83 -61.47 -1.56
N GLN A 354 15.94 -61.67 -2.52
CA GLN A 354 15.45 -63.00 -2.91
C GLN A 354 16.44 -63.75 -3.80
N SER A 355 17.12 -63.03 -4.69
CA SER A 355 18.05 -63.64 -5.64
C SER A 355 19.10 -62.64 -6.10
N SER A 356 20.24 -63.15 -6.57
CA SER A 356 21.31 -62.41 -7.23
C SER A 356 21.68 -63.15 -8.52
N SER A 357 21.95 -62.42 -9.60
CA SER A 357 22.43 -63.01 -10.86
C SER A 357 23.89 -63.48 -10.77
N ASN A 358 24.64 -63.04 -9.75
CA ASN A 358 26.03 -63.43 -9.58
C ASN A 358 26.10 -64.81 -8.91
N ASN A 359 26.39 -65.85 -9.69
CA ASN A 359 26.45 -67.23 -9.17
C ASN A 359 27.78 -67.57 -8.47
N VAL A 360 28.78 -66.68 -8.50
CA VAL A 360 30.10 -66.89 -7.88
C VAL A 360 30.16 -66.25 -6.50
N ASN A 361 29.80 -64.96 -6.42
CA ASN A 361 29.73 -64.19 -5.18
C ASN A 361 28.37 -63.49 -5.05
N PRO A 362 27.29 -64.26 -4.81
CA PRO A 362 25.91 -63.77 -4.92
C PRO A 362 25.56 -62.61 -4.00
N THR A 363 26.23 -62.49 -2.85
CA THR A 363 25.88 -61.54 -1.80
C THR A 363 27.03 -60.63 -1.42
N GLU A 364 28.02 -60.45 -2.28
CA GLU A 364 29.20 -59.64 -1.93
C GLU A 364 28.92 -58.14 -1.90
N PHE A 365 28.00 -57.66 -2.73
CA PHE A 365 27.53 -56.29 -2.76
C PHE A 365 26.11 -56.26 -3.31
N ILE A 366 25.17 -55.71 -2.55
CA ILE A 366 23.77 -55.54 -2.93
C ILE A 366 23.36 -54.12 -2.56
N THR A 367 22.86 -53.35 -3.52
CA THR A 367 22.48 -51.94 -3.27
C THR A 367 20.99 -51.76 -3.04
N PHE A 368 20.64 -50.82 -2.19
CA PHE A 368 19.30 -50.26 -2.07
C PHE A 368 19.33 -48.81 -2.57
N GLY A 369 18.31 -48.43 -3.32
CA GLY A 369 18.25 -47.14 -3.99
C GLY A 369 16.93 -46.99 -4.73
N PHE A 370 15.82 -47.08 -3.98
CA PHE A 370 14.48 -47.09 -4.56
C PHE A 370 13.47 -46.41 -3.64
N LYS A 371 12.31 -46.08 -4.21
CA LYS A 371 11.20 -45.45 -3.51
C LYS A 371 9.90 -46.21 -3.74
N PHE A 372 9.01 -46.18 -2.77
CA PHE A 372 7.65 -46.71 -2.90
C PHE A 372 6.64 -45.97 -2.02
N SER A 373 5.35 -46.09 -2.35
CA SER A 373 4.25 -45.47 -1.59
C SER A 373 3.76 -46.37 -0.44
N THR A 374 3.46 -45.77 0.72
CA THR A 374 2.66 -46.40 1.80
C THR A 374 1.15 -46.21 1.66
N ARG A 375 0.74 -45.39 0.70
CA ARG A 375 -0.66 -45.21 0.29
C ARG A 375 -1.04 -46.19 -0.79
#